data_AF-A0A5D4HA56-F1
#
_entry.id   AF-A0A5D4HA56-F1
#
_cell.length_a   1.000
_cell.length_b   1.000
_cell.length_c   1.000
_cell.angle_alpha   90.00
_cell.angle_beta   90.00
_cell.angle_gamma   90.00
#
_symmetry.space_group_name_H-M   'P 1'
#
loop_
_entity.id
_entity.type
_entity.pdbx_description
1 polymer ?
#
loop_
_entity_poly.entity_id
_entity_poly.type
_entity_poly.pdbx_seq_one_letter_code
_entity_poly.pdbx_strand_id
1 'polypeptide(L)'
;MTTVFIAGSISISRLHEKVADRINKIVSSDFNVVVGDADGADTSIQECLQRYRAGKVTVYCTGDSPRNNVAEWPVHRVVSKAKAGTRAYFTAKDLEMARNSDYGLMVWDCKSTGTLSNVIELLREKKKSVVFVNKNKDFVTVSDKDGLEHLVAFMSDHARAKAEEKIGLTAKIANIAQEQFSLDIGANSELSASTVKERKPSAPAEASPEQTESVKLRAALMTALKEHIARAHLSQSQAAKVFGVTQPRISDLTRGKVDLFGLDALVNMAATAGLRVELYVRDADVVVG
;
A
#
# COMPACT_ATOMS: atom_id res chain seq x y z
N MET A 1 9.46 19.39 -15.54
CA MET A 1 10.65 19.51 -14.66
C MET A 1 10.66 18.30 -13.75
N THR A 2 11.82 17.69 -13.50
CA THR A 2 11.90 16.48 -12.67
C THR A 2 11.80 16.80 -11.19
N THR A 3 10.96 16.05 -10.46
CA THR A 3 10.74 16.15 -9.02
C THR A 3 11.12 14.85 -8.32
N VAL A 4 11.97 14.92 -7.31
CA VAL A 4 12.46 13.76 -6.56
C VAL A 4 11.86 13.75 -5.17
N PHE A 5 11.21 12.64 -4.82
CA PHE A 5 10.78 12.40 -3.45
C PHE A 5 11.90 11.75 -2.65
N ILE A 6 12.45 12.46 -1.66
CA ILE A 6 13.52 11.94 -0.79
C ILE A 6 12.97 11.72 0.61
N ALA A 7 13.08 10.50 1.14
CA ALA A 7 12.65 10.15 2.49
C ALA A 7 13.46 8.98 3.06
N GLY A 8 13.26 8.65 4.33
CA GLY A 8 13.93 7.49 4.92
C GLY A 8 13.40 7.03 6.27
N SER A 9 14.12 6.08 6.87
CA SER A 9 13.77 5.54 8.18
C SER A 9 14.05 6.57 9.29
N ILE A 10 13.11 6.76 10.21
CA ILE A 10 13.27 7.63 11.39
C ILE A 10 14.48 7.22 12.25
N SER A 11 14.86 5.94 12.24
CA SER A 11 16.04 5.40 12.94
C SER A 11 17.38 5.87 12.38
N ILE A 12 17.41 6.49 11.19
CA ILE A 12 18.63 6.93 10.52
C ILE A 12 18.81 8.42 10.77
N SER A 13 19.71 8.80 11.68
CA SER A 13 20.05 10.20 11.98
C SER A 13 21.34 10.69 11.29
N ARG A 14 21.97 9.84 10.48
CA ARG A 14 23.16 10.19 9.72
C ARG A 14 23.13 9.51 8.36
N LEU A 15 23.23 10.31 7.30
CA LEU A 15 23.29 9.79 5.94
C LEU A 15 24.66 9.21 5.63
N HIS A 16 24.66 8.14 4.85
CA HIS A 16 25.87 7.57 4.27
C HIS A 16 26.39 8.47 3.14
N GLU A 17 27.71 8.50 2.91
CA GLU A 17 28.34 9.32 1.85
C GLU A 17 27.72 9.09 0.47
N LYS A 18 27.52 7.82 0.07
CA LYS A 18 26.83 7.45 -1.18
C LYS A 18 25.44 8.09 -1.34
N VAL A 19 24.70 8.27 -0.24
CA VAL A 19 23.39 8.96 -0.27
C VAL A 19 23.60 10.45 -0.43
N ALA A 20 24.53 11.04 0.33
CA ALA A 20 24.88 12.45 0.21
C ALA A 20 25.37 12.80 -1.21
N ASP A 21 26.18 11.96 -1.84
CA ASP A 21 26.65 12.14 -3.22
C ASP A 21 25.49 12.10 -4.22
N ARG A 22 24.52 11.21 -4.00
CA ARG A 22 23.33 11.13 -4.85
C ARG A 22 22.45 12.36 -4.68
N ILE A 23 22.29 12.87 -3.45
CA ILE A 23 21.61 14.14 -3.18
C ILE A 23 22.35 15.29 -3.89
N ASN A 24 23.67 15.35 -3.80
CA ASN A 24 24.47 16.36 -4.50
C ASN A 24 24.24 16.34 -6.01
N LYS A 25 24.16 15.15 -6.63
CA LYS A 25 23.83 15.00 -8.05
C LYS A 25 22.43 15.50 -8.39
N ILE A 26 21.43 15.23 -7.53
CA ILE A 26 20.07 15.74 -7.69
C ILE A 26 20.06 17.28 -7.66
N VAL A 27 20.75 17.87 -6.69
CA VAL A 27 20.86 19.33 -6.54
C VAL A 27 21.61 19.96 -7.72
N SER A 28 22.72 19.36 -8.13
CA SER A 28 23.52 19.82 -9.27
C SER A 28 22.76 19.72 -10.61
N SER A 29 21.77 18.84 -10.68
CA SER A 29 20.89 18.71 -11.85
C SER A 29 19.69 19.66 -11.81
N ASP A 30 19.61 20.53 -10.80
CA ASP A 30 18.55 21.54 -10.60
C ASP A 30 17.13 20.94 -10.56
N PHE A 31 17.02 19.71 -10.04
CA PHE A 31 15.76 19.00 -9.85
C PHE A 31 14.99 19.57 -8.65
N ASN A 32 13.66 19.50 -8.73
CA ASN A 32 12.82 19.78 -7.58
C ASN A 32 12.95 18.64 -6.57
N VAL A 33 12.93 18.96 -5.28
CA VAL A 33 12.97 17.97 -4.20
C VAL A 33 11.76 18.16 -3.31
N VAL A 34 11.03 17.07 -3.06
CA VAL A 34 10.01 17.00 -2.02
C VAL A 34 10.52 16.12 -0.89
N VAL A 35 10.42 16.62 0.34
CA VAL A 35 10.91 15.94 1.54
C VAL A 35 9.93 16.12 2.69
N GLY A 36 9.85 15.16 3.59
CA GLY A 36 9.00 15.26 4.77
C GLY A 36 9.61 16.10 5.89
N ASP A 37 8.77 16.42 6.86
CA ASP A 37 9.14 17.11 8.10
C ASP A 37 9.51 16.19 9.28
N ALA A 38 9.63 14.87 9.10
CA ALA A 38 9.83 13.96 10.23
C ALA A 38 11.24 14.05 10.82
N ASP A 39 11.42 13.50 12.02
CA ASP A 39 12.76 13.32 12.59
C ASP A 39 13.53 12.19 11.88
N GLY A 40 14.83 12.13 12.14
CA GLY A 40 15.70 11.08 11.62
C GLY A 40 16.14 11.37 10.20
N ALA A 41 15.76 10.49 9.26
CA ALA A 41 16.27 10.57 7.89
C ALA A 41 15.82 11.87 7.21
N ASP A 42 14.57 12.28 7.39
CA ASP A 42 14.00 13.49 6.81
C ASP A 42 14.80 14.74 7.24
N THR A 43 15.05 14.93 8.54
CA THR A 43 15.94 16.01 9.04
C THR A 43 17.35 15.90 8.47
N SER A 44 17.93 14.69 8.42
CA SER A 44 19.29 14.48 7.88
C SER A 44 19.38 14.79 6.37
N ILE A 45 18.31 14.49 5.63
CA ILE A 45 18.14 14.83 4.21
C ILE A 45 18.05 16.35 4.06
N GLN A 46 17.22 17.01 4.86
CA GLN A 46 17.10 18.47 4.89
C GLN A 46 18.47 19.12 5.15
N GLU A 47 19.19 18.74 6.20
CA GLU A 47 20.55 19.25 6.46
C GLU A 47 21.50 19.05 5.28
N CYS A 48 21.40 17.89 4.62
CA CYS A 48 22.22 17.59 3.45
C CYS A 48 21.87 18.49 2.24
N LEU A 49 20.58 18.73 2.00
CA LEU A 49 20.09 19.63 0.96
C LEU A 49 20.53 21.08 1.23
N GLN A 50 20.47 21.53 2.48
CA GLN A 50 20.96 22.85 2.90
C GLN A 50 22.46 22.99 2.65
N ARG A 51 23.26 21.98 3.04
CA ARG A 51 24.71 21.95 2.80
C ARG A 51 25.07 22.11 1.33
N TYR A 52 24.30 21.47 0.44
CA TYR A 52 24.47 21.59 -1.01
C TYR A 52 23.73 22.78 -1.63
N ARG A 53 23.14 23.66 -0.82
CA ARG A 53 22.43 24.88 -1.25
C ARG A 53 21.32 24.59 -2.27
N ALA A 54 20.54 23.54 -2.02
CA ALA A 54 19.42 23.18 -2.88
C ALA A 54 18.39 24.32 -2.97
N GLY A 55 18.18 24.84 -4.18
CA GLY A 55 17.29 25.99 -4.43
C GLY A 55 15.81 25.62 -4.62
N LYS A 56 15.50 24.37 -4.96
CA LYS A 56 14.14 23.90 -5.29
C LYS A 56 13.69 22.77 -4.36
N VAL A 57 13.50 23.09 -3.08
CA VAL A 57 13.01 22.14 -2.08
C VAL A 57 11.63 22.57 -1.61
N THR A 58 10.75 21.60 -1.38
CA THR A 58 9.45 21.82 -0.72
C THR A 58 9.29 20.80 0.41
N VAL A 59 9.03 21.30 1.62
CA VAL A 59 8.81 20.46 2.80
C VAL A 59 7.33 20.12 2.92
N TYR A 60 7.00 18.84 3.02
CA TYR A 60 5.64 18.37 3.22
C TYR A 60 5.38 18.04 4.69
N CYS A 61 4.27 18.55 5.21
CA CYS A 61 3.81 18.25 6.56
C CYS A 61 2.29 18.02 6.59
N THR A 62 1.83 17.23 7.55
CA THR A 62 0.41 17.17 7.90
C THR A 62 0.15 18.14 9.06
N GLY A 63 -0.88 18.97 8.95
CA GLY A 63 -1.23 19.97 9.97
C GLY A 63 -0.74 21.38 9.65
N ASP A 64 -0.78 22.27 10.65
CA ASP A 64 -0.57 23.70 10.45
C ASP A 64 0.90 24.11 10.32
N SER A 65 1.83 23.36 10.93
CA SER A 65 3.25 23.67 10.91
C SER A 65 4.10 22.41 10.78
N PRO A 66 5.20 22.44 10.01
CA PRO A 66 6.13 21.33 9.93
C PRO A 66 6.86 21.16 11.27
N ARG A 67 7.16 19.92 11.65
CA ARG A 67 8.01 19.61 12.80
C ARG A 67 9.44 20.08 12.57
N ASN A 68 9.96 19.84 11.37
CA ASN A 68 11.31 20.21 10.96
C ASN A 68 11.29 20.92 9.60
N ASN A 69 11.97 22.08 9.53
CA ASN A 69 12.28 22.78 8.29
C ASN A 69 13.63 23.52 8.45
N VAL A 70 14.73 22.81 8.17
CA VAL A 70 16.10 23.23 8.54
C VAL A 70 16.57 24.51 7.83
N ALA A 71 16.02 24.83 6.66
CA ALA A 71 16.43 26.01 5.87
C ALA A 71 15.25 26.87 5.40
N GLU A 72 14.12 26.81 6.11
CA GLU A 72 12.93 27.63 5.84
C GLU A 72 12.41 27.53 4.39
N TRP A 73 12.52 26.34 3.78
CA TRP A 73 11.98 26.11 2.44
C TRP A 73 10.45 26.26 2.40
N PRO A 74 9.87 26.51 1.21
CA PRO A 74 8.43 26.46 1.01
C PRO A 74 7.80 25.20 1.59
N VAL A 75 6.65 25.36 2.25
CA VAL A 75 5.93 24.26 2.92
C VAL A 75 4.65 23.93 2.16
N HIS A 76 4.46 22.66 1.84
CA HIS A 76 3.19 22.13 1.34
C HIS A 76 2.43 21.42 2.46
N ARG A 77 1.27 21.97 2.83
CA ARG A 77 0.45 21.44 3.92
C ARG A 77 -0.59 20.48 3.40
N VAL A 78 -0.62 19.29 3.98
CA VAL A 78 -1.55 18.23 3.59
C VAL A 78 -2.67 18.10 4.61
N VAL A 79 -3.91 18.22 4.15
CA VAL A 79 -5.10 18.05 4.99
C VAL A 79 -5.49 16.58 5.02
N SER A 80 -5.31 15.94 6.17
CA SER A 80 -5.77 14.56 6.37
C SER A 80 -7.17 14.52 6.99
N LYS A 81 -8.02 13.64 6.45
CA LYS A 81 -9.32 13.31 7.05
C LYS A 81 -9.19 12.36 8.26
N ALA A 82 -8.01 11.78 8.47
CA ALA A 82 -7.75 10.89 9.59
C ALA A 82 -7.63 11.66 10.91
N LYS A 83 -7.91 10.98 12.02
CA LYS A 83 -7.74 11.56 13.36
C LYS A 83 -6.28 12.00 13.57
N ALA A 84 -6.07 13.23 14.03
CA ALA A 84 -4.75 13.77 14.34
C ALA A 84 -3.96 12.83 15.27
N GLY A 85 -2.67 12.67 15.00
CA GLY A 85 -1.78 11.77 15.76
C GLY A 85 -1.85 10.30 15.35
N THR A 86 -2.78 9.89 14.47
CA THR A 86 -2.80 8.53 13.93
C THR A 86 -1.75 8.33 12.84
N ARG A 87 -1.37 7.08 12.57
CA ARG A 87 -0.47 6.76 11.45
C ARG A 87 -1.04 7.27 10.12
N ALA A 88 -2.33 7.05 9.88
CA ALA A 88 -3.02 7.49 8.66
C ALA A 88 -2.97 9.02 8.47
N TYR A 89 -2.94 9.77 9.57
CA TYR A 89 -2.75 11.22 9.53
C TYR A 89 -1.37 11.61 9.02
N PHE A 90 -0.32 10.97 9.54
CA PHE A 90 1.05 11.26 9.13
C PHE A 90 1.41 10.71 7.75
N THR A 91 0.79 9.62 7.29
CA THR A 91 1.06 9.05 5.96
C THR A 91 0.33 9.77 4.83
N ALA A 92 -0.61 10.67 5.13
CA ALA A 92 -1.34 11.41 4.11
C ALA A 92 -0.40 12.29 3.26
N LYS A 93 0.58 12.94 3.89
CA LYS A 93 1.59 13.72 3.19
C LYS A 93 2.50 12.85 2.31
N ASP A 94 2.79 11.61 2.74
CA ASP A 94 3.66 10.69 2.01
C ASP A 94 3.01 10.25 0.70
N LEU A 95 1.69 10.02 0.72
CA LEU A 95 0.89 9.74 -0.48
C LEU A 95 0.95 10.91 -1.47
N GLU A 96 0.85 12.15 -0.99
CA GLU A 96 0.96 13.32 -1.86
C GLU A 96 2.37 13.52 -2.42
N MET A 97 3.41 13.31 -1.61
CA MET A 97 4.80 13.34 -2.10
C MET A 97 5.03 12.29 -3.19
N ALA A 98 4.49 11.08 -3.03
CA ALA A 98 4.57 10.02 -4.06
C ALA A 98 3.82 10.43 -5.34
N ARG A 99 2.65 11.07 -5.23
CA ARG A 99 1.87 11.57 -6.38
C ARG A 99 2.54 12.73 -7.12
N ASN A 100 3.19 13.63 -6.39
CA ASN A 100 3.78 14.86 -6.94
C ASN A 100 5.26 14.73 -7.35
N SER A 101 5.84 13.53 -7.27
CA SER A 101 7.22 13.24 -7.70
C SER A 101 7.27 12.38 -8.96
N ASP A 102 8.41 12.36 -9.65
CA ASP A 102 8.66 11.47 -10.79
C ASP A 102 9.34 10.16 -10.37
N TYR A 103 10.15 10.21 -9.31
CA TYR A 103 10.78 9.04 -8.71
C TYR A 103 11.18 9.28 -7.25
N GLY A 104 11.43 8.20 -6.52
CA GLY A 104 11.87 8.24 -5.13
C GLY A 104 13.36 7.98 -4.92
N LEU A 105 13.96 8.64 -3.93
CA LEU A 105 15.21 8.25 -3.29
C LEU A 105 14.94 7.93 -1.81
N MET A 106 15.02 6.66 -1.45
CA MET A 106 14.68 6.18 -0.11
C MET A 106 15.92 5.75 0.65
N VAL A 107 16.00 6.07 1.94
CA VAL A 107 17.08 5.61 2.83
C VAL A 107 16.49 4.65 3.86
N TRP A 108 16.84 3.38 3.78
CA TRP A 108 16.12 2.34 4.53
C TRP A 108 17.02 1.48 5.41
N ASP A 109 16.54 1.20 6.63
CA ASP A 109 17.23 0.41 7.66
C ASP A 109 16.84 -1.08 7.68
N CYS A 110 16.17 -1.56 6.63
CA CYS A 110 15.61 -2.90 6.51
C CYS A 110 14.51 -3.23 7.54
N LYS A 111 13.97 -2.22 8.24
CA LYS A 111 12.98 -2.42 9.32
C LYS A 111 11.79 -1.47 9.22
N SER A 112 12.01 -0.24 8.78
CA SER A 112 10.99 0.80 8.72
C SER A 112 9.88 0.42 7.74
N THR A 113 8.71 0.12 8.30
CA THR A 113 7.49 -0.08 7.50
C THR A 113 6.99 1.21 6.86
N GLY A 114 7.37 2.38 7.37
CA GLY A 114 6.99 3.68 6.80
C GLY A 114 7.71 3.92 5.47
N THR A 115 9.03 3.77 5.46
CA THR A 115 9.86 3.90 4.25
C THR A 115 9.48 2.86 3.20
N LEU A 116 9.21 1.61 3.63
CA LEU A 116 8.72 0.58 2.73
C LEU A 116 7.34 0.91 2.16
N SER A 117 6.46 1.56 2.94
CA SER A 117 5.18 2.05 2.42
C SER A 117 5.40 3.09 1.33
N ASN A 118 6.32 4.04 1.52
CA ASN A 118 6.64 5.06 0.50
C ASN A 118 7.11 4.43 -0.82
N VAL A 119 7.92 3.36 -0.75
CA VAL A 119 8.33 2.58 -1.94
C VAL A 119 7.11 1.95 -2.62
N ILE A 120 6.22 1.33 -1.86
CA ILE A 120 5.01 0.69 -2.39
C ILE A 120 4.05 1.70 -3.01
N GLU A 121 3.86 2.87 -2.39
CA GLU A 121 2.99 3.91 -2.94
C GLU A 121 3.59 4.51 -4.23
N LEU A 122 4.91 4.66 -4.33
CA LEU A 122 5.56 5.05 -5.60
C LEU A 122 5.32 4.01 -6.70
N LEU A 123 5.46 2.72 -6.40
CA LEU A 123 5.20 1.65 -7.36
C LEU A 123 3.75 1.65 -7.88
N ARG A 124 2.78 1.88 -6.99
CA ARG A 124 1.35 2.00 -7.36
C ARG A 124 1.09 3.16 -8.31
N GLU A 125 1.79 4.27 -8.10
CA GLU A 125 1.78 5.43 -8.99
C GLU A 125 2.66 5.22 -10.25
N LYS A 126 3.12 3.97 -10.51
CA LYS A 126 3.98 3.56 -11.63
C LYS A 126 5.32 4.31 -11.68
N LYS A 127 5.86 4.67 -10.51
CA LYS A 127 7.11 5.40 -10.35
C LYS A 127 8.16 4.51 -9.72
N LYS A 128 9.37 4.58 -10.26
CA LYS A 128 10.52 3.87 -9.69
C LYS A 128 11.01 4.55 -8.42
N SER A 129 11.66 3.76 -7.56
CA SER A 129 12.41 4.28 -6.43
C SER A 129 13.82 3.68 -6.41
N VAL A 130 14.78 4.49 -5.97
CA VAL A 130 16.15 4.05 -5.69
C VAL A 130 16.29 4.00 -4.17
N VAL A 131 16.48 2.82 -3.62
CA VAL A 131 16.48 2.57 -2.18
C VAL A 131 17.88 2.26 -1.71
N PHE A 132 18.45 3.10 -0.85
CA PHE A 132 19.69 2.81 -0.16
C PHE A 132 19.43 1.86 1.01
N VAL A 133 19.98 0.66 0.94
CA VAL A 133 19.85 -0.38 1.96
C VAL A 133 21.00 -0.23 2.95
N ASN A 134 20.72 0.32 4.14
CA ASN A 134 21.75 0.68 5.12
C ASN A 134 22.51 -0.54 5.67
N LYS A 135 21.95 -1.75 5.59
CA LYS A 135 22.63 -2.99 6.00
C LYS A 135 23.78 -3.35 5.06
N ASN A 136 23.58 -3.19 3.75
CA ASN A 136 24.53 -3.61 2.72
C ASN A 136 25.32 -2.43 2.13
N LYS A 137 24.96 -1.20 2.50
CA LYS A 137 25.58 0.05 2.02
C LYS A 137 25.52 0.18 0.50
N ASP A 138 24.41 -0.26 -0.09
CA ASP A 138 24.22 -0.25 -1.53
C ASP A 138 22.80 0.15 -1.94
N PHE A 139 22.64 0.49 -3.22
CA PHE A 139 21.36 0.90 -3.78
C PHE A 139 20.67 -0.26 -4.49
N VAL A 140 19.37 -0.38 -4.22
CA VAL A 140 18.45 -1.26 -4.96
C VAL A 140 17.48 -0.37 -5.73
N THR A 141 17.29 -0.65 -7.02
CA THR A 141 16.24 0.02 -7.80
C THR A 141 14.99 -0.82 -7.77
N VAL A 142 13.86 -0.20 -7.49
CA VAL A 142 12.56 -0.84 -7.37
C VAL A 142 11.60 -0.15 -8.34
N SER A 143 11.25 -0.86 -9.41
CA SER A 143 10.35 -0.42 -10.50
C SER A 143 9.12 -1.31 -10.68
N ASP A 144 9.12 -2.47 -10.05
CA ASP A 144 8.15 -3.55 -10.26
C ASP A 144 8.06 -4.43 -8.99
N LYS A 145 7.25 -5.48 -9.11
CA LYS A 145 7.02 -6.45 -8.05
C LYS A 145 8.32 -7.19 -7.68
N ASP A 146 9.11 -7.62 -8.66
CA ASP A 146 10.32 -8.42 -8.41
C ASP A 146 11.39 -7.59 -7.67
N GLY A 147 11.55 -6.32 -8.05
CA GLY A 147 12.40 -5.37 -7.34
C GLY A 147 11.94 -5.15 -5.90
N LEU A 148 10.63 -5.11 -5.65
CA LEU A 148 10.09 -5.02 -4.29
C LEU A 148 10.33 -6.30 -3.49
N GLU A 149 10.13 -7.47 -4.09
CA GLU A 149 10.41 -8.77 -3.47
C GLU A 149 11.89 -8.90 -3.10
N HIS A 150 12.78 -8.49 -4.00
CA HIS A 150 14.22 -8.41 -3.72
C HIS A 150 14.53 -7.44 -2.57
N LEU A 151 13.88 -6.26 -2.54
CA LEU A 151 14.07 -5.31 -1.45
C LEU A 151 13.65 -5.88 -0.09
N VAL A 152 12.50 -6.56 0.00
CA VAL A 152 12.02 -7.11 1.28
C VAL A 152 12.82 -8.33 1.74
N ALA A 153 13.58 -8.98 0.85
CA ALA A 153 14.50 -10.06 1.22
C ALA A 153 15.65 -9.58 2.13
N PHE A 154 15.94 -8.27 2.19
CA PHE A 154 16.92 -7.72 3.14
C PHE A 154 16.39 -7.61 4.59
N MET A 155 15.08 -7.77 4.81
CA MET A 155 14.48 -7.76 6.14
C MET A 155 14.83 -9.05 6.91
N SER A 156 14.96 -8.95 8.23
CA SER A 156 14.93 -10.16 9.07
C SER A 156 13.51 -10.70 9.19
N ASP A 157 13.36 -11.98 9.54
CA ASP A 157 12.04 -12.60 9.78
C ASP A 157 11.19 -11.80 10.78
N HIS A 158 11.82 -11.32 11.86
CA HIS A 158 11.15 -10.47 12.84
C HIS A 158 10.67 -9.14 12.25
N ALA A 159 11.50 -8.47 11.44
CA ALA A 159 11.13 -7.22 10.79
C ALA A 159 10.03 -7.44 9.73
N ARG A 160 10.09 -8.55 9.00
CA ARG A 160 9.09 -8.95 8.01
C ARG A 160 7.75 -9.28 8.66
N ALA A 161 7.74 -10.01 9.78
CA ALA A 161 6.53 -10.26 10.56
C ALA A 161 5.90 -8.96 11.08
N LYS A 162 6.72 -8.01 11.55
CA LYS A 162 6.24 -6.68 11.95
C LYS A 162 5.70 -5.86 10.79
N ALA A 163 6.26 -6.01 9.59
CA ALA A 163 5.72 -5.39 8.38
C ALA A 163 4.39 -6.02 7.98
N GLU A 164 4.26 -7.35 8.07
CA GLU A 164 2.99 -8.04 7.84
C GLU A 164 1.90 -7.54 8.79
N GLU A 165 2.17 -7.51 10.10
CA GLU A 165 1.23 -7.01 11.11
C GLU A 165 0.81 -5.55 10.86
N LYS A 166 1.76 -4.68 10.50
CA LYS A 166 1.54 -3.24 10.44
C LYS A 166 0.97 -2.73 9.13
N ILE A 167 1.30 -3.36 8.01
CA ILE A 167 0.95 -2.87 6.67
C ILE A 167 0.39 -3.93 5.74
N GLY A 168 0.26 -5.20 6.19
CA GLY A 168 -0.19 -6.30 5.33
C GLY A 168 0.74 -6.49 4.14
N LEU A 169 2.05 -6.60 4.40
CA LEU A 169 3.10 -6.55 3.38
C LEU A 169 2.86 -7.53 2.23
N THR A 170 2.50 -8.77 2.54
CA THR A 170 2.26 -9.82 1.54
C THR A 170 1.11 -9.44 0.60
N ALA A 171 0.00 -8.96 1.15
CA ALA A 171 -1.14 -8.48 0.36
C ALA A 171 -0.76 -7.24 -0.48
N LYS A 172 0.02 -6.31 0.07
CA LYS A 172 0.51 -5.14 -0.67
C LYS A 172 1.38 -5.53 -1.86
N ILE A 173 2.30 -6.50 -1.71
CA ILE A 173 3.15 -7.00 -2.80
C ILE A 173 2.31 -7.69 -3.87
N ALA A 174 1.37 -8.55 -3.48
CA ALA A 174 0.50 -9.27 -4.41
C ALA A 174 -0.31 -8.33 -5.30
N ASN A 175 -0.83 -7.23 -4.72
CA ASN A 175 -1.68 -6.28 -5.43
C ASN A 175 -0.93 -5.42 -6.47
N ILE A 176 0.40 -5.31 -6.40
CA ILE A 176 1.18 -4.56 -7.41
C ILE A 176 1.01 -5.16 -8.81
N ALA A 177 0.81 -6.49 -8.91
CA ALA A 177 0.61 -7.18 -10.19
C ALA A 177 -0.84 -7.09 -10.72
N GLN A 178 -1.85 -6.96 -9.85
CA GLN A 178 -3.26 -6.97 -10.27
C GLN A 178 -3.71 -5.63 -10.90
N GLU A 179 -3.13 -4.50 -10.50
CA GLU A 179 -3.44 -3.19 -11.10
C GLU A 179 -2.85 -3.01 -12.52
N GLN A 180 -1.92 -3.89 -12.93
CA GLN A 180 -1.42 -3.95 -14.30
C GLN A 180 -2.43 -4.61 -15.26
N PHE A 181 -3.31 -5.48 -14.78
CA PHE A 181 -4.25 -6.24 -15.63
C PHE A 181 -5.59 -5.52 -15.86
N SER A 182 -5.98 -4.60 -14.96
CA SER A 182 -7.26 -3.89 -15.04
C SER A 182 -7.33 -2.81 -16.13
N LEU A 183 -6.18 -2.37 -16.67
CA LEU A 183 -6.13 -1.32 -17.69
C LEU A 183 -6.13 -1.85 -19.14
N ASP A 184 -5.81 -3.12 -19.36
CA ASP A 184 -5.77 -3.71 -20.70
C ASP A 184 -7.14 -4.21 -21.20
N ILE A 185 -8.10 -4.40 -20.30
CA ILE A 185 -9.48 -4.80 -20.66
C ILE A 185 -10.33 -3.57 -21.05
N GLY A 186 -9.95 -2.36 -20.63
CA GLY A 186 -10.70 -1.12 -20.87
C GLY A 186 -10.43 -0.41 -22.20
N ALA A 187 -9.44 -0.86 -22.98
CA ALA A 187 -8.99 -0.16 -24.20
C ALA A 187 -9.73 -0.59 -25.48
N ASN A 188 -10.63 -1.58 -25.43
CA ASN A 188 -11.38 -2.07 -26.58
C ASN A 188 -12.88 -1.81 -26.44
N SER A 189 -13.26 -0.53 -26.35
CA SER A 189 -14.63 -0.06 -26.53
C SER A 189 -14.66 1.45 -26.73
N GLU A 190 -14.08 1.94 -27.83
CA GLU A 190 -14.50 3.22 -28.40
C GLU A 190 -15.51 2.95 -29.51
N LEU A 191 -16.72 3.52 -29.38
CA LEU A 191 -17.42 4.33 -30.39
C LEU A 191 -18.92 4.48 -30.03
N SER A 192 -19.30 5.63 -29.46
CA SER A 192 -20.19 6.60 -30.13
C SER A 192 -20.80 7.64 -29.17
N ALA A 193 -20.68 8.89 -29.60
CA ALA A 193 -21.61 10.02 -29.47
C ALA A 193 -22.05 10.56 -28.07
N SER A 194 -21.45 11.71 -27.75
CA SER A 194 -22.11 13.02 -27.57
C SER A 194 -23.08 13.30 -26.40
N THR A 195 -22.76 14.42 -25.73
CA THR A 195 -23.63 15.51 -25.21
C THR A 195 -24.34 15.41 -23.83
N VAL A 196 -23.86 16.29 -22.92
CA VAL A 196 -24.61 17.25 -22.05
C VAL A 196 -25.13 16.83 -20.66
N LYS A 197 -24.74 17.69 -19.70
CA LYS A 197 -25.41 18.21 -18.48
C LYS A 197 -25.16 17.57 -17.10
N GLU A 198 -24.68 18.47 -16.23
CA GLU A 198 -24.84 18.48 -14.78
C GLU A 198 -26.22 17.99 -14.31
N ARG A 199 -26.23 17.14 -13.28
CA ARG A 199 -27.19 17.19 -12.17
C ARG A 199 -26.72 16.33 -10.99
N LYS A 200 -26.68 16.93 -9.82
CA LYS A 200 -26.61 16.32 -8.47
C LYS A 200 -28.06 16.21 -7.94
N PRO A 201 -28.34 15.60 -6.76
CA PRO A 201 -28.19 14.21 -6.32
C PRO A 201 -29.54 13.55 -5.93
N SER A 202 -29.68 12.21 -5.99
CA SER A 202 -30.71 11.51 -5.20
C SER A 202 -30.51 9.98 -5.08
N ALA A 203 -30.24 9.55 -3.84
CA ALA A 203 -30.76 8.35 -3.13
C ALA A 203 -30.42 6.93 -3.70
N PRO A 204 -30.60 5.86 -2.87
CA PRO A 204 -29.57 4.86 -2.57
C PRO A 204 -29.49 3.76 -3.63
N ALA A 205 -28.25 3.39 -3.98
CA ALA A 205 -27.95 2.34 -4.92
C ALA A 205 -28.51 0.98 -4.45
N GLU A 206 -29.46 0.46 -5.23
CA GLU A 206 -29.79 -0.96 -5.25
C GLU A 206 -28.54 -1.74 -5.68
N ALA A 207 -28.15 -2.73 -4.87
CA ALA A 207 -26.97 -3.55 -5.14
C ALA A 207 -27.18 -4.35 -6.44
N SER A 208 -26.23 -4.24 -7.37
CA SER A 208 -26.24 -4.94 -8.65
C SER A 208 -26.36 -6.47 -8.50
N PRO A 209 -27.02 -7.20 -9.42
CA PRO A 209 -27.20 -8.65 -9.36
C PRO A 209 -25.90 -9.46 -9.20
N GLU A 210 -24.80 -8.98 -9.81
CA GLU A 210 -23.47 -9.60 -9.73
C GLU A 210 -22.89 -9.58 -8.30
N GLN A 211 -23.18 -8.52 -7.54
CA GLN A 211 -22.80 -8.42 -6.13
C GLN A 211 -23.64 -9.39 -5.28
N THR A 212 -24.89 -9.65 -5.67
CA THR A 212 -25.78 -10.57 -4.94
C THR A 212 -25.31 -12.02 -4.99
N GLU A 213 -24.96 -12.55 -6.17
CA GLU A 213 -24.51 -13.95 -6.29
C GLU A 213 -23.14 -14.18 -5.62
N SER A 214 -22.20 -13.24 -5.79
CA SER A 214 -20.92 -13.30 -5.10
C SER A 214 -21.07 -13.24 -3.56
N VAL A 215 -21.99 -12.42 -3.04
CA VAL A 215 -22.31 -12.38 -1.60
C VAL A 215 -22.94 -13.70 -1.14
N LYS A 216 -23.88 -14.27 -1.91
CA LYS A 216 -24.51 -15.56 -1.60
C LYS A 216 -23.49 -16.70 -1.53
N LEU A 217 -22.62 -16.83 -2.54
CA LEU A 217 -21.57 -17.84 -2.58
C LEU A 217 -20.60 -17.71 -1.42
N ARG A 218 -20.18 -16.48 -1.10
CA ARG A 218 -19.31 -16.21 0.05
C ARG A 218 -19.98 -16.56 1.37
N ALA A 219 -21.25 -16.21 1.56
CA ALA A 219 -21.99 -16.55 2.76
C ALA A 219 -22.14 -18.07 2.94
N ALA A 220 -22.45 -18.79 1.86
CA ALA A 220 -22.57 -20.25 1.85
C ALA A 220 -21.23 -20.91 2.23
N LEU A 221 -20.14 -20.52 1.56
CA LEU A 221 -18.82 -21.09 1.83
C LEU A 221 -18.34 -20.74 3.25
N MET A 222 -18.55 -19.51 3.72
CA MET A 222 -18.21 -19.11 5.09
C MET A 222 -18.98 -19.94 6.13
N THR A 223 -20.24 -20.28 5.85
CA THR A 223 -21.04 -21.16 6.71
C THR A 223 -20.45 -22.57 6.76
N ALA A 224 -20.10 -23.15 5.61
CA ALA A 224 -19.45 -24.46 5.56
C ALA A 224 -18.13 -24.52 6.35
N LEU A 225 -17.31 -23.45 6.27
CA LEU A 225 -16.06 -23.39 7.04
C LEU A 225 -16.30 -23.26 8.55
N LYS A 226 -17.31 -22.50 8.98
CA LYS A 226 -17.71 -22.44 10.40
C LYS A 226 -18.13 -23.80 10.92
N GLU A 227 -18.95 -24.53 10.16
CA GLU A 227 -19.39 -25.87 10.54
C GLU A 227 -18.22 -26.84 10.64
N HIS A 228 -17.24 -26.75 9.74
CA HIS A 228 -16.04 -27.57 9.83
C HIS A 228 -15.25 -27.29 11.12
N ILE A 229 -15.07 -26.02 11.50
CA ILE A 229 -14.43 -25.63 12.77
C ILE A 229 -15.18 -26.24 13.97
N ALA A 230 -16.52 -26.18 13.94
CA ALA A 230 -17.36 -26.73 15.01
C ALA A 230 -17.28 -28.26 15.08
N ARG A 231 -17.40 -28.97 13.95
CA ARG A 231 -17.32 -30.44 13.86
C ARG A 231 -15.96 -30.98 14.28
N ALA A 232 -14.89 -30.28 13.93
CA ALA A 232 -13.52 -30.66 14.30
C ALA A 232 -13.13 -30.21 15.73
N HIS A 233 -14.06 -29.59 16.48
CA HIS A 233 -13.84 -29.05 17.83
C HIS A 233 -12.62 -28.14 17.94
N LEU A 234 -12.34 -27.36 16.89
CA LEU A 234 -11.16 -26.49 16.85
C LEU A 234 -11.44 -25.20 17.60
N SER A 235 -10.54 -24.85 18.53
CA SER A 235 -10.47 -23.48 19.05
C SER A 235 -10.07 -22.50 17.93
N GLN A 236 -10.36 -21.21 18.09
CA GLN A 236 -10.04 -20.21 17.06
C GLN A 236 -8.54 -20.18 16.69
N SER A 237 -7.65 -20.44 17.65
CA SER A 237 -6.20 -20.49 17.41
C SER A 237 -5.76 -21.76 16.69
N GLN A 238 -6.43 -22.89 16.93
CA GLN A 238 -6.18 -24.14 16.18
C GLN A 238 -6.72 -24.03 14.75
N ALA A 239 -7.93 -23.49 14.59
CA ALA A 239 -8.52 -23.20 13.29
C ALA A 239 -7.63 -22.23 12.50
N ALA A 240 -7.03 -21.22 13.13
CA ALA A 240 -6.09 -20.33 12.45
C ALA A 240 -4.96 -21.11 11.76
N LYS A 241 -4.37 -22.08 12.48
CA LYS A 241 -3.31 -22.95 11.94
C LYS A 241 -3.83 -23.87 10.82
N VAL A 242 -4.97 -24.54 11.03
CA VAL A 242 -5.55 -25.48 10.06
C VAL A 242 -5.94 -24.80 8.76
N PHE A 243 -6.50 -23.59 8.85
CA PHE A 243 -6.93 -22.82 7.68
C PHE A 243 -5.82 -21.92 7.11
N GLY A 244 -4.61 -21.93 7.68
CA GLY A 244 -3.47 -21.14 7.21
C GLY A 244 -3.63 -19.63 7.35
N VAL A 245 -4.43 -19.16 8.30
CA VAL A 245 -4.74 -17.75 8.53
C VAL A 245 -4.48 -17.33 9.98
N THR A 246 -4.68 -16.06 10.31
CA THR A 246 -4.52 -15.56 11.68
C THR A 246 -5.77 -15.81 12.54
N GLN A 247 -5.62 -15.85 13.86
CA GLN A 247 -6.74 -16.04 14.79
C GLN A 247 -7.83 -14.94 14.69
N PRO A 248 -7.50 -13.64 14.55
CA PRO A 248 -8.51 -12.61 14.29
C PRO A 248 -9.30 -12.86 13.01
N ARG A 249 -8.66 -13.40 11.96
CA ARG A 249 -9.33 -13.77 10.71
C ARG A 249 -10.37 -14.88 10.93
N ILE A 250 -10.05 -15.87 11.77
CA ILE A 250 -11.03 -16.88 12.21
C ILE A 250 -12.15 -16.26 13.05
N SER A 251 -11.85 -15.26 13.88
CA SER A 251 -12.86 -14.52 14.65
C SER A 251 -13.84 -13.79 13.73
N ASP A 252 -13.35 -13.08 12.71
CA ASP A 252 -14.18 -12.41 11.71
C ASP A 252 -15.00 -13.40 10.88
N LEU A 253 -14.40 -14.54 10.52
CA LEU A 253 -15.09 -15.63 9.84
C LEU A 253 -16.24 -16.14 10.70
N THR A 254 -15.98 -16.55 11.94
CA THR A 254 -16.97 -17.10 12.89
C THR A 254 -18.09 -16.11 13.22
N ARG A 255 -17.79 -14.81 13.29
CA ARG A 255 -18.76 -13.71 13.49
C ARG A 255 -19.56 -13.36 12.22
N GLY A 256 -19.22 -13.93 11.08
CA GLY A 256 -20.01 -13.82 9.86
C GLY A 256 -19.81 -12.54 9.07
N LYS A 257 -18.63 -11.92 9.14
CA LYS A 257 -18.34 -10.68 8.41
C LYS A 257 -18.04 -10.93 6.93
N VAL A 258 -19.07 -11.26 6.14
CA VAL A 258 -18.94 -11.65 4.71
C VAL A 258 -18.16 -10.62 3.88
N ASP A 259 -18.35 -9.33 4.15
CA ASP A 259 -17.70 -8.23 3.40
C ASP A 259 -16.18 -8.20 3.55
N LEU A 260 -15.63 -8.82 4.59
CA LEU A 260 -14.19 -8.89 4.81
C LEU A 260 -13.52 -10.04 4.03
N PHE A 261 -14.30 -10.94 3.42
CA PHE A 261 -13.78 -12.10 2.72
C PHE A 261 -14.11 -12.01 1.24
N GLY A 262 -13.09 -12.18 0.39
CA GLY A 262 -13.30 -12.51 -1.03
C GLY A 262 -13.63 -13.99 -1.18
N LEU A 263 -14.30 -14.35 -2.29
CA LEU A 263 -14.63 -15.75 -2.59
C LEU A 263 -13.37 -16.61 -2.68
N ASP A 264 -12.34 -16.13 -3.38
CA ASP A 264 -11.03 -16.79 -3.49
C ASP A 264 -10.38 -17.04 -2.13
N ALA A 265 -10.42 -16.07 -1.22
CA ALA A 265 -9.88 -16.24 0.13
C ALA A 265 -10.58 -17.39 0.90
N LEU A 266 -11.90 -17.50 0.77
CA LEU A 266 -12.66 -18.59 1.41
C LEU A 266 -12.36 -19.95 0.75
N VAL A 267 -12.16 -19.99 -0.56
CA VAL A 267 -11.78 -21.22 -1.29
C VAL A 267 -10.38 -21.68 -0.85
N ASN A 268 -9.41 -20.77 -0.77
CA ASN A 268 -8.05 -21.10 -0.32
C ASN A 268 -8.02 -21.56 1.14
N MET A 269 -8.83 -20.94 1.99
CA MET A 269 -9.02 -21.39 3.37
C MET A 269 -9.60 -22.81 3.45
N ALA A 270 -10.58 -23.13 2.60
CA ALA A 270 -11.16 -24.46 2.50
C ALA A 270 -10.11 -25.49 2.06
N ALA A 271 -9.38 -25.20 0.97
CA ALA A 271 -8.34 -26.07 0.45
C ALA A 271 -7.23 -26.35 1.47
N THR A 272 -6.79 -25.32 2.20
CA THR A 272 -5.77 -25.46 3.25
C THR A 272 -6.26 -26.34 4.40
N ALA A 273 -7.55 -26.26 4.74
CA ALA A 273 -8.18 -27.14 5.72
C ALA A 273 -8.46 -28.57 5.19
N GLY A 274 -8.02 -28.91 3.97
CA GLY A 274 -8.25 -30.21 3.35
C GLY A 274 -9.68 -30.40 2.85
N LEU A 275 -10.45 -29.33 2.70
CA LEU A 275 -11.80 -29.36 2.16
C LEU A 275 -11.77 -29.16 0.65
N ARG A 276 -12.62 -29.91 -0.06
CA ARG A 276 -12.82 -29.76 -1.51
C ARG A 276 -14.04 -28.87 -1.75
N VAL A 277 -13.87 -27.85 -2.58
CA VAL A 277 -14.97 -26.96 -3.02
C VAL A 277 -15.33 -27.33 -4.45
N GLU A 278 -16.62 -27.56 -4.70
CA GLU A 278 -17.18 -27.78 -6.03
C GLU A 278 -18.25 -26.72 -6.31
N LEU A 279 -18.19 -26.11 -7.50
CA LEU A 279 -19.12 -25.08 -7.93
C LEU A 279 -19.86 -25.57 -9.18
N TYR A 280 -21.19 -25.52 -9.14
CA TYR A 280 -22.04 -25.87 -10.27
C TYR A 280 -22.75 -24.61 -10.75
N VAL A 281 -22.60 -24.30 -12.03
CA VAL A 281 -23.32 -23.20 -12.69
C VAL A 281 -24.55 -23.80 -13.38
N ARG A 282 -25.71 -23.17 -13.18
CA ARG A 282 -26.97 -23.53 -13.82
C ARG A 282 -27.50 -22.32 -14.56
N ASP A 283 -28.26 -22.55 -15.63
CA ASP A 283 -28.98 -21.48 -16.30
C ASP A 283 -29.95 -20.83 -15.31
N ALA A 284 -29.99 -19.49 -15.32
CA ALA A 284 -31.00 -18.78 -14.56
C ALA A 284 -32.37 -19.09 -15.16
N ASP A 285 -33.35 -19.47 -14.34
CA ASP A 285 -34.72 -19.72 -14.80
C ASP A 285 -35.22 -18.47 -15.55
N VAL A 286 -35.23 -18.55 -16.88
CA VAL A 286 -35.86 -17.54 -17.72
C VAL A 286 -37.35 -17.73 -17.52
N VAL A 287 -37.95 -16.92 -16.65
CA VAL A 287 -39.40 -16.73 -16.67
C VAL A 287 -39.71 -16.04 -17.98
N VAL A 288 -39.98 -16.83 -19.02
CA VAL A 288 -40.68 -16.35 -20.20
C VAL A 288 -42.12 -16.17 -19.76
N GLY A 289 -42.48 -14.93 -19.46
CA GLY A 289 -43.83 -14.46 -19.14
C GLY A 289 -43.93 -12.97 -19.37
#